data_AF-A0A7R9M231-F1
#
_entry.id   AF-A0A7R9M231-F1
#
_cell.length_a   1.000
_cell.length_b   1.000
_cell.length_c   1.000
_cell.angle_alpha   90.00
_cell.angle_beta   90.00
_cell.angle_gamma   90.00
#
_symmetry.space_group_name_H-M   'P 1'
#
loop_
_entity.id
_entity.type
_entity.pdbx_description
1 polymer ?
#
loop_
_entity_poly.entity_id
_entity_poly.type
_entity_poly.pdbx_seq_one_letter_code
_entity_poly.pdbx_strand_id
1 'polypeptide(L)'
;MPIELYYSRFSGPSRAVHMTARHLNIEIDIKAMDLSEGEHLKPDFIQLNPAHTVPTINDNGFVLWESRAIMQYLCNRYAPDSQLYPRDPKKRALVDRWLNYDMNLSNTLGEFFFTKVFLGVDPPQDKVDAVNNIIKIIDTVIGDNKYLTGDELTIADLSLLAGTIYIEWAQYDLSEYPNYQRWYSYLKTDLAYFAEINEFSEEEKHQMVDKVRAKFAAKAQHVPSRAAQMVARHLNIDINFKEVDLATKQQLNPDFLQLNLVHTVPTINDNGFVLWESRAIMQYLCNQYAPDSQLYPKDPKQRALVDRFLNFDISYSLSQKSVLGVKVFAGVDPPADKGVKVFAGVDPPADKVIAYENNLKLVDTLIGDNPYVTGDVLTIADLSLLASATFIEMADYHINGYPNYKRCRYSGPSRAVLMTARQLNIPVNLKPINLFEGEQMKPEFIKVNPAHTVPTIDDNGFSLWESRAIMQYLCNQYAPDSQLYPRDPKKRALVDRSLILSHQWLSQL
;
A
#
# COMPACT_ATOMS: atom_id res chain seq x y z
N MET A 1 7.78 5.87 33.71
CA MET A 1 6.39 5.50 33.35
C MET A 1 6.46 4.34 32.37
N PRO A 2 5.45 3.46 32.27
CA PRO A 2 5.43 2.42 31.25
C PRO A 2 5.52 3.04 29.85
N ILE A 3 6.05 2.30 28.89
CA ILE A 3 6.14 2.77 27.49
C ILE A 3 4.71 2.81 26.94
N GLU A 4 4.29 3.93 26.36
CA GLU A 4 2.99 3.99 25.68
C GLU A 4 3.14 3.40 24.28
N LEU A 5 2.26 2.48 23.89
CA LEU A 5 2.20 1.91 22.54
C LEU A 5 0.84 2.21 21.92
N TYR A 6 0.84 3.09 20.92
CA TYR A 6 -0.30 3.34 20.06
C TYR A 6 -0.45 2.17 19.08
N TYR A 7 -1.55 1.44 19.24
CA TYR A 7 -1.68 0.07 18.79
C TYR A 7 -3.03 -0.15 18.12
N SER A 8 -3.04 -0.85 16.99
CA SER A 8 -4.28 -1.41 16.45
C SER A 8 -4.19 -2.94 16.42
N ARG A 9 -5.20 -3.62 16.97
CA ARG A 9 -5.23 -5.09 17.07
C ARG A 9 -5.11 -5.77 15.71
N PHE A 10 -5.74 -5.22 14.68
CA PHE A 10 -5.71 -5.77 13.33
C PHE A 10 -4.43 -5.41 12.56
N SER A 11 -3.58 -4.50 13.06
CA SER A 11 -2.29 -4.17 12.45
C SER A 11 -1.22 -5.21 12.80
N GLY A 12 -0.75 -5.97 11.81
CA GLY A 12 0.40 -6.88 11.95
C GLY A 12 1.64 -6.21 12.52
N PRO A 13 2.09 -5.06 11.97
CA PRO A 13 3.20 -4.30 12.54
C PRO A 13 3.03 -3.98 14.02
N SER A 14 1.81 -3.68 14.48
CA SER A 14 1.53 -3.41 15.90
C SER A 14 1.66 -4.67 16.77
N ARG A 15 1.15 -5.80 16.29
CA ARG A 15 1.30 -7.10 16.96
C ARG A 15 2.76 -7.54 17.06
N ALA A 16 3.58 -7.28 16.05
CA ALA A 16 5.02 -7.60 16.08
C ALA A 16 5.75 -6.87 17.23
N VAL A 17 5.46 -5.57 17.41
CA VAL A 17 5.99 -4.79 18.53
C VAL A 17 5.48 -5.31 19.87
N HIS A 18 4.18 -5.63 19.96
CA HIS A 18 3.59 -6.16 21.19
C HIS A 18 4.19 -7.51 21.58
N MET A 19 4.34 -8.44 20.63
CA MET A 19 5.02 -9.73 20.85
C MET A 19 6.46 -9.53 21.32
N THR A 20 7.20 -8.59 20.73
CA THR A 20 8.58 -8.28 21.12
C THR A 20 8.63 -7.80 22.57
N ALA A 21 7.76 -6.88 22.96
CA ALA A 21 7.70 -6.38 24.32
C ALA A 21 7.31 -7.47 25.32
N ARG A 22 6.33 -8.31 24.98
CA ARG A 22 5.90 -9.44 25.83
C ARG A 22 7.01 -10.46 26.00
N HIS A 23 7.75 -10.79 24.94
CA HIS A 23 8.89 -11.70 25.00
C HIS A 23 10.02 -11.17 25.90
N LEU A 24 10.26 -9.85 25.85
CA LEU A 24 11.27 -9.18 26.66
C LEU A 24 10.80 -8.81 28.07
N ASN A 25 9.55 -9.15 28.43
CA ASN A 25 8.91 -8.75 29.70
C ASN A 25 8.94 -7.23 29.96
N ILE A 26 8.77 -6.44 28.89
CA ILE A 26 8.68 -4.98 28.97
C ILE A 26 7.22 -4.59 29.21
N GLU A 27 6.95 -3.85 30.28
CA GLU A 27 5.62 -3.28 30.54
C GLU A 27 5.29 -2.18 29.53
N ILE A 28 4.14 -2.31 28.88
CA ILE A 28 3.61 -1.37 27.89
C ILE A 28 2.19 -0.96 28.29
N ASP A 29 1.93 0.35 28.21
CA ASP A 29 0.60 0.94 28.27
C ASP A 29 0.03 1.01 26.84
N ILE A 30 -0.88 0.09 26.50
CA ILE A 30 -1.48 0.00 25.16
C ILE A 30 -2.54 1.09 25.00
N LYS A 31 -2.27 2.04 24.09
CA LYS A 31 -3.24 3.01 23.59
C LYS A 31 -3.91 2.44 22.34
N ALA A 32 -5.06 1.79 22.53
CA ALA A 32 -5.81 1.21 21.42
C ALA A 32 -6.31 2.30 20.46
N MET A 33 -6.12 2.06 19.15
CA MET A 33 -6.47 2.98 18.06
C MET A 33 -7.40 2.27 17.06
N ASP A 34 -8.54 2.91 16.76
CA ASP A 34 -9.41 2.49 15.67
C ASP A 34 -9.03 3.19 14.36
N LEU A 35 -8.29 2.47 13.51
CA LEU A 35 -7.86 3.00 12.22
C LEU A 35 -9.02 3.18 11.23
N SER A 36 -10.11 2.43 11.40
CA SER A 36 -11.25 2.51 10.49
C SER A 36 -12.05 3.80 10.71
N GLU A 37 -12.08 4.32 11.94
CA GLU A 37 -12.65 5.63 12.31
C GLU A 37 -11.69 6.80 12.05
N GLY A 38 -10.49 6.54 11.51
CA GLY A 38 -9.54 7.59 11.17
C GLY A 38 -8.85 8.22 12.38
N GLU A 39 -8.75 7.52 13.52
CA GLU A 39 -8.13 8.08 14.73
C GLU A 39 -6.66 8.48 14.55
N HIS A 40 -5.95 7.74 13.70
CA HIS A 40 -4.57 8.04 13.27
C HIS A 40 -4.45 9.30 12.40
N LEU A 41 -5.56 9.88 11.94
CA LEU A 41 -5.62 11.12 11.17
C LEU A 41 -6.01 12.32 12.03
N LYS A 42 -6.30 12.12 13.32
CA LYS A 42 -6.64 13.22 14.24
C LYS A 42 -5.39 14.07 14.52
N PRO A 43 -5.52 15.41 14.63
CA PRO A 43 -4.38 16.31 14.81
C PRO A 43 -3.41 15.92 15.93
N ASP A 44 -3.94 15.49 17.08
CA ASP A 44 -3.14 15.10 18.25
C ASP A 44 -2.23 13.90 17.94
N PHE A 45 -2.70 12.93 17.15
CA PHE A 45 -1.89 11.79 16.74
C PHE A 45 -0.92 12.16 15.62
N ILE A 46 -1.32 13.01 14.67
CA ILE A 46 -0.44 13.51 13.61
C ILE A 46 0.75 14.28 14.19
N GLN A 47 0.52 15.07 15.24
CA GLN A 47 1.58 15.77 15.96
C GLN A 47 2.59 14.80 16.58
N LEU A 48 2.13 13.64 17.04
CA LEU A 48 2.97 12.58 17.58
C LEU A 48 3.73 11.84 16.47
N ASN A 49 3.02 11.42 15.42
CA ASN A 49 3.56 10.71 14.28
C ASN A 49 3.06 11.33 12.96
N PRO A 50 3.89 12.15 12.28
CA PRO A 50 3.56 12.75 10.99
C PRO A 50 3.40 11.76 9.83
N ALA A 51 3.77 10.48 10.01
CA ALA A 51 3.47 9.43 9.04
C ALA A 51 2.03 8.88 9.19
N HIS A 52 1.32 9.26 10.27
CA HIS A 52 -0.05 8.85 10.54
C HIS A 52 -0.22 7.32 10.66
N THR A 53 0.83 6.61 11.09
CA THR A 53 0.85 5.14 11.12
C THR A 53 0.91 4.59 12.54
N VAL A 54 0.41 3.36 12.69
CA VAL A 54 0.66 2.52 13.88
C VAL A 54 1.51 1.31 13.46
N PRO A 55 2.40 0.80 14.35
CA PRO A 55 2.59 1.23 15.74
C PRO A 55 3.42 2.51 15.87
N THR A 56 3.14 3.25 16.95
CA THR A 56 3.97 4.36 17.45
C THR A 56 4.17 4.16 18.95
N ILE A 57 5.39 4.37 19.46
CA ILE A 57 5.65 4.38 20.90
C ILE A 57 5.99 5.78 21.41
N ASN A 58 5.71 6.01 22.70
CA ASN A 58 6.27 7.11 23.47
C ASN A 58 6.95 6.52 24.72
N ASP A 59 8.29 6.53 24.69
CA ASP A 59 9.11 6.09 25.80
C ASP A 59 9.63 7.32 26.57
N ASN A 60 8.85 7.75 27.56
CA ASN A 60 9.17 8.87 28.45
C ASN A 60 9.60 10.13 27.67
N GLY A 61 8.83 10.51 26.64
CA GLY A 61 9.07 11.66 25.77
C GLY A 61 9.91 11.36 24.52
N PHE A 62 10.46 10.15 24.38
CA PHE A 62 11.06 9.70 23.13
C PHE A 62 10.02 8.99 22.26
N VAL A 63 9.60 9.67 21.20
CA VAL A 63 8.59 9.17 20.27
C VAL A 63 9.25 8.47 19.08
N LEU A 64 8.81 7.26 18.78
CA LEU A 64 9.34 6.45 17.68
C LEU A 64 8.20 5.72 16.97
N TRP A 65 8.17 5.82 15.63
CA TRP A 65 7.29 5.05 14.76
C TRP A 65 8.14 4.17 13.82
N GLU A 66 7.48 3.29 13.07
CA GLU A 66 8.03 2.13 12.34
C GLU A 66 8.28 0.91 13.22
N SER A 67 7.46 -0.14 13.04
CA SER A 67 7.47 -1.35 13.89
C SER A 67 8.84 -1.97 14.05
N ARG A 68 9.59 -2.13 12.95
CA ARG A 68 10.90 -2.79 12.96
C ARG A 68 11.97 -1.94 13.64
N ALA A 69 11.90 -0.60 13.54
CA ALA A 69 12.76 0.29 14.31
C ALA A 69 12.42 0.23 15.80
N ILE A 70 11.12 0.16 16.13
CA ILE A 70 10.65 0.01 17.51
C ILE A 70 11.14 -1.32 18.11
N MET A 71 11.03 -2.44 17.40
CA MET A 71 11.51 -3.75 17.87
C MET A 71 13.02 -3.72 18.14
N GLN A 72 13.82 -3.19 17.20
CA GLN A 72 15.26 -3.00 17.38
C GLN A 72 15.58 -2.07 18.57
N TYR A 73 14.83 -0.98 18.73
CA TYR A 73 14.96 -0.06 19.86
C TYR A 73 14.70 -0.75 21.21
N LEU A 74 13.60 -1.50 21.34
CA LEU A 74 13.25 -2.21 22.57
C LEU A 74 14.35 -3.21 22.96
N CYS A 75 14.85 -3.99 22.01
CA CYS A 75 15.99 -4.88 22.26
C CYS A 75 17.25 -4.10 22.68
N ASN A 76 17.67 -3.10 21.90
CA ASN A 76 18.89 -2.35 22.18
C ASN A 76 18.83 -1.54 23.49
N ARG A 77 17.64 -1.09 23.90
CA ARG A 77 17.47 -0.24 25.09
C ARG A 77 17.24 -1.04 26.37
N TYR A 78 16.39 -2.05 26.31
CA TYR A 78 15.87 -2.75 27.49
C TYR A 78 16.41 -4.17 27.65
N ALA A 79 16.92 -4.78 26.58
CA ALA A 79 17.46 -6.13 26.61
C ALA A 79 18.69 -6.30 25.72
N PRO A 80 19.75 -5.49 25.91
CA PRO A 80 20.83 -5.36 24.92
C PRO A 80 21.71 -6.62 24.82
N ASP A 81 21.59 -7.57 25.75
CA ASP A 81 22.28 -8.87 25.76
C ASP A 81 21.35 -10.03 25.31
N SER A 82 20.10 -9.74 24.95
CA SER A 82 19.13 -10.74 24.50
C SER A 82 19.55 -11.37 23.17
N GLN A 83 19.35 -12.69 23.05
CA GLN A 83 19.52 -13.40 21.78
C GLN A 83 18.43 -13.05 20.76
N LEU A 84 17.33 -12.41 21.19
CA LEU A 84 16.26 -11.95 20.31
C LEU A 84 16.76 -10.92 19.29
N TYR A 85 17.82 -10.16 19.63
CA TYR A 85 18.54 -9.31 18.70
C TYR A 85 20.05 -9.30 19.02
N PRO A 86 20.80 -10.29 18.51
CA PRO A 86 22.16 -10.60 18.96
C PRO A 86 23.15 -9.47 18.64
N ARG A 87 24.23 -9.31 19.41
CA ARG A 87 25.27 -8.28 19.16
C ARG A 87 26.32 -8.69 18.14
N ASP A 88 26.51 -10.00 17.93
CA ASP A 88 27.43 -10.51 16.91
C ASP A 88 27.02 -9.95 15.54
N PRO A 89 27.92 -9.26 14.82
CA PRO A 89 27.55 -8.59 13.58
C PRO A 89 26.98 -9.53 12.51
N LYS A 90 27.50 -10.76 12.40
CA LYS A 90 27.02 -11.73 11.40
C LYS A 90 25.63 -12.24 11.76
N LYS A 91 25.40 -12.67 13.01
CA LYS A 91 24.08 -13.07 13.49
C LYS A 91 23.06 -11.94 13.38
N ARG A 92 23.45 -10.72 13.78
CA ARG A 92 22.61 -9.52 13.68
C ARG A 92 22.22 -9.22 12.24
N ALA A 93 23.16 -9.34 11.30
CA ALA A 93 22.90 -9.10 9.89
C ALA A 93 21.91 -10.08 9.27
N LEU A 94 21.84 -11.33 9.75
CA LEU A 94 20.81 -12.29 9.35
C LEU A 94 19.42 -11.85 9.82
N VAL A 95 19.32 -11.31 11.05
CA VAL A 95 18.08 -10.73 11.57
C VAL A 95 17.69 -9.47 10.78
N ASP A 96 18.62 -8.54 10.61
CA ASP A 96 18.40 -7.28 9.88
C ASP A 96 17.97 -7.53 8.42
N ARG A 97 18.54 -8.54 7.74
CA ARG A 97 18.12 -8.97 6.40
C ARG A 97 16.62 -9.24 6.37
N TRP A 98 16.14 -10.06 7.30
CA TRP A 98 14.74 -10.44 7.33
C TRP A 98 13.82 -9.31 7.72
N LEU A 99 14.21 -8.45 8.68
CA LEU A 99 13.44 -7.24 8.98
C LEU A 99 13.31 -6.34 7.74
N ASN A 100 14.38 -6.16 6.97
CA ASN A 100 14.34 -5.35 5.76
C ASN A 100 13.51 -6.01 4.64
N TYR A 101 13.67 -7.32 4.45
CA TYR A 101 12.95 -8.08 3.43
C TYR A 101 11.44 -8.15 3.72
N ASP A 102 11.07 -8.37 4.99
CA ASP A 102 9.69 -8.47 5.49
C ASP A 102 8.84 -7.22 5.16
N MET A 103 9.47 -6.06 4.95
CA MET A 103 8.76 -4.86 4.51
C MET A 103 8.04 -5.04 3.17
N ASN A 104 8.71 -5.67 2.21
CA ASN A 104 8.12 -6.00 0.90
C ASN A 104 7.11 -7.12 1.03
N LEU A 105 7.40 -8.10 1.89
CA LEU A 105 6.50 -9.23 2.15
C LEU A 105 5.16 -8.76 2.72
N SER A 106 5.22 -7.88 3.73
CA SER A 106 4.05 -7.33 4.39
C SER A 106 3.12 -6.62 3.42
N ASN A 107 3.66 -5.90 2.43
CA ASN A 107 2.86 -5.21 1.42
C ASN A 107 2.18 -6.20 0.47
N THR A 108 2.93 -7.16 -0.08
CA THR A 108 2.38 -8.17 -0.99
C THR A 108 1.32 -9.04 -0.32
N LEU A 109 1.61 -9.53 0.89
CA LEU A 109 0.65 -10.31 1.67
C LEU A 109 -0.57 -9.48 2.07
N GLY A 110 -0.36 -8.22 2.44
CA GLY A 110 -1.43 -7.29 2.79
C GLY A 110 -2.39 -7.02 1.63
N GLU A 111 -1.86 -6.78 0.43
CA GLU A 111 -2.66 -6.55 -0.78
C GLU A 111 -3.47 -7.80 -1.19
N PHE A 112 -2.80 -8.96 -1.17
CA PHE A 112 -3.45 -10.25 -1.43
C PHE A 112 -4.59 -10.51 -0.44
N PHE A 113 -4.31 -10.34 0.86
CA PHE A 113 -5.29 -10.53 1.92
C PHE A 113 -6.44 -9.54 1.84
N PHE A 114 -6.14 -8.27 1.59
CA PHE A 114 -7.15 -7.23 1.42
C PHE A 114 -8.12 -7.60 0.30
N THR A 115 -7.60 -8.03 -0.86
CA THR A 115 -8.40 -8.44 -2.02
C THR A 115 -9.23 -9.70 -1.71
N LYS A 116 -8.59 -10.75 -1.21
CA LYS A 116 -9.25 -12.04 -0.97
C LYS A 116 -10.27 -11.99 0.16
N VAL A 117 -9.89 -11.42 1.30
CA VAL A 117 -10.68 -11.48 2.53
C VAL A 117 -11.60 -10.28 2.66
N PHE A 118 -11.06 -9.06 2.59
CA PHE A 118 -11.88 -7.87 2.79
C PHE A 118 -12.77 -7.56 1.59
N LEU A 119 -12.28 -7.65 0.36
CA LEU A 119 -13.14 -7.46 -0.81
C LEU A 119 -13.95 -8.72 -1.16
N GLY A 120 -13.51 -9.90 -0.74
CA GLY A 120 -14.18 -11.17 -1.06
C GLY A 120 -14.01 -11.59 -2.51
N VAL A 121 -12.91 -11.19 -3.15
CA VAL A 121 -12.64 -11.42 -4.57
C VAL A 121 -11.35 -12.18 -4.73
N ASP A 122 -11.30 -13.15 -5.65
CA ASP A 122 -10.07 -13.85 -5.94
C ASP A 122 -8.99 -12.90 -6.49
N PRO A 123 -7.80 -12.86 -5.86
CA PRO A 123 -6.70 -12.04 -6.34
C PRO A 123 -6.23 -12.46 -7.74
N PRO A 124 -5.75 -11.51 -8.56
CA PRO A 124 -5.09 -11.81 -9.85
C PRO A 124 -3.94 -12.81 -9.71
N GLN A 125 -3.69 -13.61 -10.76
CA GLN A 125 -2.69 -14.68 -10.73
C GLN A 125 -1.27 -14.18 -10.42
N ASP A 126 -0.88 -13.00 -10.92
CA ASP A 126 0.42 -12.39 -10.63
C ASP A 126 0.62 -12.08 -9.13
N LYS A 127 -0.46 -11.73 -8.42
CA LYS A 127 -0.43 -11.55 -6.96
C LYS A 127 -0.34 -12.87 -6.22
N VAL A 128 -1.04 -13.90 -6.70
CA VAL A 128 -0.90 -15.29 -6.19
C VAL A 128 0.55 -15.77 -6.36
N ASP A 129 1.12 -15.58 -7.55
CA ASP A 129 2.49 -15.97 -7.86
C ASP A 129 3.51 -15.20 -7.00
N ALA A 130 3.26 -13.92 -6.74
CA ALA A 130 4.09 -13.12 -5.83
C ALA A 130 4.06 -13.68 -4.40
N VAL A 131 2.89 -14.05 -3.89
CA VAL A 131 2.75 -14.70 -2.57
C VAL A 131 3.45 -16.06 -2.54
N ASN A 132 3.25 -16.90 -3.57
CA ASN A 132 3.93 -18.19 -3.70
C ASN A 132 5.46 -18.03 -3.67
N ASN A 133 6.01 -17.08 -4.43
CA ASN A 133 7.44 -16.83 -4.47
C ASN A 133 7.98 -16.40 -3.09
N ILE A 134 7.23 -15.56 -2.36
CA ILE A 134 7.59 -15.13 -1.01
C ILE A 134 7.63 -16.32 -0.04
N ILE A 135 6.56 -17.11 0.00
CA ILE A 135 6.47 -18.26 0.91
C ILE A 135 7.55 -19.28 0.56
N LYS A 136 7.82 -19.51 -0.73
CA LYS A 136 8.90 -20.38 -1.19
C LYS A 136 10.28 -19.91 -0.72
N ILE A 137 10.56 -18.61 -0.76
CA ILE A 137 11.84 -18.06 -0.26
C ILE A 137 11.96 -18.29 1.24
N ILE A 138 10.90 -18.03 2.00
CA ILE A 138 10.89 -18.26 3.45
C ILE A 138 11.09 -19.75 3.75
N ASP A 139 10.34 -20.63 3.09
CA ASP A 139 10.44 -22.08 3.25
C ASP A 139 11.87 -22.59 2.98
N THR A 140 12.46 -22.11 1.88
CA THR A 140 13.82 -22.48 1.46
C THR A 140 14.87 -22.02 2.49
N VAL A 141 14.73 -20.81 3.03
CA VAL A 141 15.73 -20.27 3.98
C VAL A 141 15.56 -20.84 5.38
N ILE A 142 14.32 -21.10 5.83
CA ILE A 142 14.08 -21.85 7.06
C ILE A 142 14.77 -23.22 6.92
N GLY A 143 14.53 -23.93 5.82
CA GLY A 143 15.16 -25.22 5.56
C GLY A 143 14.95 -26.17 6.74
N ASP A 144 16.03 -26.72 7.29
CA ASP A 144 15.99 -27.59 8.49
C ASP A 144 16.11 -26.82 9.82
N ASN A 145 16.26 -25.49 9.78
CA ASN A 145 16.39 -24.68 10.99
C ASN A 145 15.08 -24.66 11.80
N LYS A 146 15.23 -24.38 13.09
CA LYS A 146 14.11 -24.20 14.01
C LYS A 146 13.41 -22.85 13.82
N TYR A 147 14.20 -21.80 13.59
CA TYR A 147 13.77 -20.42 13.40
C TYR A 147 14.37 -19.83 12.12
N LEU A 148 13.90 -18.66 11.73
CA LEU A 148 14.22 -18.00 10.45
C LEU A 148 15.71 -17.69 10.28
N THR A 149 16.44 -17.51 11.38
CA THR A 149 17.88 -17.19 11.39
C THR A 149 18.74 -18.26 12.05
N GLY A 150 18.23 -19.48 12.24
CA GLY A 150 18.95 -20.61 12.84
C GLY A 150 18.20 -21.24 14.02
N ASP A 151 18.93 -21.53 15.10
CA ASP A 151 18.40 -22.29 16.25
C ASP A 151 17.80 -21.42 17.36
N GLU A 152 17.96 -20.10 17.29
CA GLU A 152 17.48 -19.14 18.28
C GLU A 152 16.33 -18.28 17.74
N LEU A 153 15.33 -18.02 18.57
CA LEU A 153 14.23 -17.11 18.24
C LEU A 153 14.77 -15.67 18.14
N THR A 154 14.36 -14.94 17.10
CA THR A 154 14.73 -13.53 16.94
C THR A 154 13.55 -12.63 16.65
N ILE A 155 13.77 -11.31 16.68
CA ILE A 155 12.78 -10.34 16.23
C ILE A 155 12.41 -10.50 14.75
N ALA A 156 13.23 -11.18 13.93
CA ALA A 156 12.85 -11.50 12.54
C ALA A 156 11.67 -12.48 12.50
N ASP A 157 11.68 -13.51 13.35
CA ASP A 157 10.57 -14.45 13.50
C ASP A 157 9.30 -13.73 13.96
N LEU A 158 9.40 -12.89 14.99
CA LEU A 158 8.25 -12.15 15.53
C LEU A 158 7.66 -11.15 14.51
N SER A 159 8.51 -10.51 13.70
CA SER A 159 8.06 -9.59 12.64
C SER A 159 7.26 -10.35 11.58
N LEU A 160 7.82 -11.44 11.07
CA LEU A 160 7.18 -12.25 10.03
C LEU A 160 5.91 -12.92 10.55
N LEU A 161 5.94 -13.47 11.77
CA LEU A 161 4.82 -14.14 12.43
C LEU A 161 3.59 -13.23 12.52
N ALA A 162 3.77 -11.93 12.68
CA ALA A 162 2.64 -11.00 12.75
C ALA A 162 1.88 -10.86 11.41
N GLY A 163 2.54 -11.13 10.28
CA GLY A 163 1.97 -11.11 8.92
C GLY A 163 1.36 -12.45 8.49
N THR A 164 1.68 -13.56 9.16
CA THR A 164 1.21 -14.90 8.77
C THR A 164 -0.28 -15.12 9.00
N ILE A 165 -0.89 -14.30 9.85
CA ILE A 165 -2.34 -14.31 10.04
C ILE A 165 -3.11 -14.01 8.74
N TYR A 166 -2.54 -13.19 7.86
CA TYR A 166 -3.12 -12.89 6.56
C TYR A 166 -3.28 -14.16 5.73
N ILE A 167 -2.31 -15.07 5.84
CA ILE A 167 -2.29 -16.36 5.17
C ILE A 167 -3.33 -17.30 5.79
N GLU A 168 -3.46 -17.32 7.12
CA GLU A 168 -4.44 -18.14 7.84
C GLU A 168 -5.89 -17.72 7.53
N TRP A 169 -6.20 -16.43 7.64
CA TRP A 169 -7.55 -15.92 7.35
C TRP A 169 -7.91 -16.06 5.87
N ALA A 170 -6.95 -15.91 4.98
CA ALA A 170 -7.12 -16.15 3.55
C ALA A 170 -7.26 -17.64 3.20
N GLN A 171 -7.12 -18.54 4.19
CA GLN A 171 -7.09 -19.99 4.01
C GLN A 171 -6.16 -20.40 2.87
N TYR A 172 -4.97 -19.79 2.84
CA TYR A 172 -4.01 -20.06 1.78
C TYR A 172 -3.47 -21.48 1.91
N ASP A 173 -3.38 -22.20 0.80
CA ASP A 173 -2.82 -23.54 0.81
C ASP A 173 -1.29 -23.47 0.99
N LEU A 174 -0.81 -24.10 2.04
CA LEU A 174 0.61 -24.17 2.40
C LEU A 174 1.21 -25.57 2.17
N SER A 175 0.46 -26.48 1.54
CA SER A 175 0.85 -27.89 1.36
C SER A 175 2.21 -28.09 0.66
N GLU A 176 2.61 -27.16 -0.20
CA GLU A 176 3.90 -27.19 -0.90
C GLU A 176 5.07 -26.60 -0.08
N TYR A 177 4.81 -26.07 1.12
CA TYR A 177 5.77 -25.33 1.95
C TYR A 177 5.93 -25.93 3.36
N PRO A 178 6.50 -27.15 3.48
CA PRO A 178 6.53 -27.91 4.74
C PRO A 178 7.38 -27.25 5.83
N ASN A 179 8.46 -26.54 5.49
CA ASN A 179 9.33 -25.88 6.46
C ASN A 179 8.63 -24.64 7.03
N TYR A 180 7.93 -23.89 6.18
CA TYR A 180 7.08 -22.78 6.59
C TYR A 180 5.97 -23.26 7.53
N GLN A 181 5.24 -24.32 7.16
CA GLN A 181 4.18 -24.89 8.00
C GLN A 181 4.70 -25.35 9.36
N ARG A 182 5.86 -26.02 9.39
CA ARG A 182 6.52 -26.46 10.62
C ARG A 182 6.87 -25.27 11.52
N TRP A 183 7.56 -24.28 10.96
CA TRP A 183 7.96 -23.06 11.67
C TRP A 183 6.74 -22.33 12.25
N TYR A 184 5.69 -22.14 11.44
CA TYR A 184 4.47 -21.46 11.88
C TYR A 184 3.76 -22.21 13.02
N SER A 185 3.56 -23.52 12.85
CA SER A 185 2.89 -24.35 13.86
C SER A 185 3.68 -24.42 15.17
N TYR A 186 5.02 -24.47 15.06
CA TYR A 186 5.90 -24.46 16.21
C TYR A 186 5.77 -23.14 16.99
N LEU A 187 5.90 -21.99 16.32
CA LEU A 187 5.82 -20.68 16.97
C LEU A 187 4.45 -20.41 17.60
N LYS A 188 3.37 -20.83 16.94
CA LYS A 188 2.01 -20.72 17.48
C LYS A 188 1.85 -21.46 18.81
N THR A 189 2.57 -22.56 18.99
CA THR A 189 2.49 -23.40 20.20
C THR A 189 3.49 -22.99 21.27
N ASP A 190 4.72 -22.64 20.88
CA ASP A 190 5.84 -22.35 21.79
C ASP A 190 5.71 -20.97 22.46
N LEU A 191 5.15 -19.99 21.75
CA LEU A 191 4.99 -18.63 22.26
C LEU A 191 3.69 -18.52 23.08
N ALA A 192 3.82 -18.54 24.41
CA ALA A 192 2.68 -18.50 25.34
C ALA A 192 1.73 -17.29 25.16
N TYR A 193 2.22 -16.18 24.61
CA TYR A 193 1.43 -14.97 24.32
C TYR A 193 0.84 -14.95 22.90
N PHE A 194 1.07 -15.97 22.08
CA PHE A 194 0.65 -15.98 20.68
C PHE A 194 -0.87 -15.86 20.54
N ALA A 195 -1.63 -16.70 21.24
CA ALA A 195 -3.09 -16.73 21.17
C ALA A 195 -3.69 -15.38 21.58
N GLU A 196 -3.22 -14.81 22.70
CA GLU A 196 -3.66 -13.50 23.19
C GLU A 196 -3.53 -12.39 22.14
N ILE A 197 -2.41 -12.38 21.41
CA ILE A 197 -2.05 -11.27 20.51
C ILE A 197 -2.54 -11.50 19.08
N ASN A 198 -2.45 -12.73 18.56
CA ASN A 198 -2.65 -13.04 17.15
C ASN A 198 -3.88 -13.89 16.84
N GLU A 199 -4.55 -14.50 17.82
CA GLU A 199 -5.81 -15.21 17.54
C GLU A 199 -6.99 -14.27 17.62
N PHE A 200 -7.92 -14.46 16.71
CA PHE A 200 -9.14 -13.68 16.56
C PHE A 200 -10.31 -14.65 16.48
N SER A 201 -11.36 -14.34 17.20
CA SER A 201 -12.64 -15.03 17.08
C SER A 201 -13.24 -14.83 15.69
N GLU A 202 -14.08 -15.76 15.24
CA GLU A 202 -14.83 -15.59 13.97
C GLU A 202 -15.72 -14.35 13.99
N GLU A 203 -16.20 -13.94 15.16
CA GLU A 203 -16.96 -12.71 15.32
C GLU A 203 -16.11 -11.46 15.07
N GLU A 204 -14.90 -11.37 15.65
CA GLU A 204 -13.96 -10.27 15.37
C GLU A 204 -13.59 -10.20 13.89
N LYS A 205 -13.41 -11.35 13.24
CA LYS A 205 -13.11 -11.44 11.80
C LYS A 205 -14.26 -10.87 10.98
N HIS A 206 -15.49 -11.34 11.20
CA HIS A 206 -16.67 -10.88 10.47
C HIS A 206 -16.93 -9.39 10.67
N GLN A 207 -16.89 -8.91 11.91
CA GLN A 207 -17.10 -7.49 12.22
C GLN A 207 -16.11 -6.59 11.49
N MET A 208 -14.82 -6.99 11.43
CA MET A 208 -13.81 -6.23 10.70
C MET A 208 -14.04 -6.26 9.18
N VAL A 209 -14.37 -7.43 8.62
CA VAL A 209 -14.69 -7.55 7.19
C VAL A 209 -15.87 -6.66 6.81
N ASP A 210 -16.96 -6.70 7.58
CA ASP A 210 -18.15 -5.89 7.35
C ASP A 210 -17.83 -4.40 7.46
N LYS A 211 -17.04 -3.99 8.47
CA LYS A 211 -16.63 -2.60 8.66
C LYS A 211 -15.81 -2.08 7.48
N VAL A 212 -14.84 -2.87 6.99
CA VAL A 212 -14.02 -2.50 5.83
C VAL A 212 -14.89 -2.44 4.57
N ARG A 213 -15.75 -3.43 4.32
CA ARG A 213 -16.66 -3.44 3.17
C ARG A 213 -17.61 -2.25 3.18
N ALA A 214 -18.22 -1.93 4.31
CA ALA A 214 -19.09 -0.77 4.45
C ALA A 214 -18.35 0.54 4.14
N LYS A 215 -17.11 0.70 4.61
CA LYS A 215 -16.26 1.85 4.30
C LYS A 215 -15.91 1.95 2.82
N PHE A 216 -15.62 0.83 2.15
CA PHE A 216 -15.34 0.81 0.71
C PHE A 216 -16.60 1.03 -0.11
N ALA A 217 -17.74 0.47 0.26
CA ALA A 217 -19.03 0.73 -0.36
C ALA A 217 -19.40 2.23 -0.27
N ALA A 218 -19.20 2.86 0.90
CA ALA A 218 -19.42 4.30 1.08
C ALA A 218 -18.49 5.17 0.22
N LYS A 219 -17.29 4.69 -0.12
CA LYS A 219 -16.33 5.38 -0.99
C LYS A 219 -16.52 5.07 -2.49
N ALA A 220 -17.06 3.91 -2.83
CA ALA A 220 -17.35 3.45 -4.19
C ALA A 220 -18.63 4.11 -4.73
N GLN A 221 -18.68 5.44 -4.72
CA GLN A 221 -19.75 6.18 -5.36
C GLN A 221 -19.51 6.23 -6.87
N HIS A 222 -20.54 5.91 -7.65
CA HIS A 222 -20.53 6.07 -9.12
C HIS A 222 -19.99 7.46 -9.50
N VAL A 223 -18.88 7.51 -10.24
CA VAL A 223 -18.12 8.75 -10.52
C VAL A 223 -19.01 9.88 -11.07
N PRO A 224 -19.88 9.64 -12.08
CA PRO A 224 -20.86 10.62 -12.52
C PRO A 224 -21.81 11.12 -11.41
N SER A 225 -22.24 10.25 -10.50
CA SER A 225 -23.14 10.62 -9.40
C SER A 225 -22.42 11.48 -8.37
N ARG A 226 -21.15 11.18 -8.10
CA ARG A 226 -20.29 11.96 -7.21
C ARG A 226 -20.06 13.39 -7.73
N ALA A 227 -19.84 13.56 -9.04
CA ALA A 227 -19.67 14.89 -9.64
C ALA A 227 -20.91 15.79 -9.44
N ALA A 228 -22.12 15.25 -9.67
CA ALA A 228 -23.37 15.97 -9.42
C ALA A 228 -23.56 16.29 -7.92
N GLN A 229 -23.21 15.36 -7.03
CA GLN A 229 -23.25 15.58 -5.57
C GLN A 229 -22.30 16.69 -5.12
N MET A 230 -21.09 16.74 -5.69
CA MET A 230 -20.10 17.78 -5.37
C MET A 230 -20.61 19.17 -5.73
N VAL A 231 -21.26 19.32 -6.89
CA VAL A 231 -21.90 20.59 -7.30
C VAL A 231 -23.02 20.97 -6.32
N ALA A 232 -23.92 20.04 -6.00
CA ALA A 232 -25.02 20.29 -5.08
C ALA A 232 -24.54 20.76 -3.69
N ARG A 233 -23.53 20.06 -3.14
CA ARG A 233 -22.92 20.42 -1.85
C ARG A 233 -22.21 21.77 -1.91
N HIS A 234 -21.46 22.05 -2.97
CA HIS A 234 -20.76 23.32 -3.11
C HIS A 234 -21.73 24.51 -3.20
N LEU A 235 -22.89 24.30 -3.84
CA LEU A 235 -23.95 25.29 -3.94
C LEU A 235 -24.89 25.32 -2.73
N ASN A 236 -24.65 24.51 -1.70
CA ASN A 236 -25.53 24.33 -0.53
C ASN A 236 -26.99 24.01 -0.92
N ILE A 237 -27.19 23.24 -1.99
CA ILE A 237 -28.51 22.79 -2.43
C ILE A 237 -28.89 21.57 -1.58
N ASP A 238 -30.02 21.65 -0.91
CA ASP A 238 -30.58 20.52 -0.17
C ASP A 238 -31.19 19.51 -1.16
N ILE A 239 -30.52 18.35 -1.30
CA ILE A 239 -30.95 17.27 -2.20
C ILE A 239 -31.25 16.03 -1.36
N ASN A 240 -32.43 15.48 -1.55
CA ASN A 240 -32.79 14.16 -1.04
C ASN A 240 -32.15 13.06 -1.90
N PHE A 241 -31.05 12.47 -1.42
CA PHE A 241 -30.37 11.39 -2.13
C PHE A 241 -31.10 10.06 -1.95
N LYS A 242 -31.53 9.46 -3.07
CA LYS A 242 -32.01 8.08 -3.12
C LYS A 242 -30.92 7.18 -3.70
N GLU A 243 -30.52 6.18 -2.93
CA GLU A 243 -29.55 5.19 -3.36
C GLU A 243 -30.17 4.24 -4.39
N VAL A 244 -29.38 3.86 -5.40
CA VAL A 244 -29.76 2.88 -6.43
C VAL A 244 -28.61 1.90 -6.53
N ASP A 245 -28.88 0.65 -6.17
CA ASP A 245 -27.88 -0.40 -6.19
C ASP A 245 -27.69 -0.93 -7.63
N LEU A 246 -26.56 -0.56 -8.23
CA LEU A 246 -26.19 -0.98 -9.57
C LEU A 246 -25.83 -2.46 -9.63
N ALA A 247 -25.41 -3.07 -8.51
CA ALA A 247 -25.03 -4.46 -8.46
C ALA A 247 -26.21 -5.42 -8.45
N THR A 248 -27.33 -5.02 -7.85
CA THR A 248 -28.60 -5.77 -7.93
C THR A 248 -29.47 -5.33 -9.12
N LYS A 249 -28.94 -4.51 -10.02
CA LYS A 249 -29.64 -4.00 -11.21
C LYS A 249 -30.91 -3.21 -10.89
N GLN A 250 -30.99 -2.50 -9.75
CA GLN A 250 -32.17 -1.72 -9.39
C GLN A 250 -32.54 -0.65 -10.44
N GLN A 251 -31.55 -0.13 -11.18
CA GLN A 251 -31.75 0.78 -12.30
C GLN A 251 -32.51 0.18 -13.49
N LEU A 252 -32.69 -1.14 -13.52
CA LEU A 252 -33.50 -1.85 -14.52
C LEU A 252 -34.93 -2.14 -14.02
N ASN A 253 -35.26 -1.79 -12.77
CA ASN A 253 -36.60 -2.02 -12.25
C ASN A 253 -37.62 -1.06 -12.91
N PRO A 254 -38.88 -1.49 -13.07
CA PRO A 254 -39.92 -0.67 -13.73
C PRO A 254 -40.06 0.74 -13.15
N ASP A 255 -39.97 0.88 -11.82
CA ASP A 255 -40.12 2.16 -11.14
C ASP A 255 -38.96 3.12 -11.46
N PHE A 256 -37.73 2.62 -11.60
CA PHE A 256 -36.59 3.44 -11.99
C PHE A 256 -36.62 3.77 -13.48
N LEU A 257 -36.99 2.82 -14.32
CA LEU A 257 -37.10 3.02 -15.77
C LEU A 257 -38.17 4.06 -16.14
N GLN A 258 -39.22 4.21 -15.32
CA GLN A 258 -40.19 5.30 -15.46
C GLN A 258 -39.57 6.69 -15.24
N LEU A 259 -38.49 6.79 -14.46
CA LEU A 259 -37.74 8.02 -14.23
C LEU A 259 -36.64 8.21 -15.29
N ASN A 260 -35.85 7.17 -15.56
CA ASN A 260 -34.76 7.23 -16.54
C ASN A 260 -34.75 5.97 -17.42
N LEU A 261 -35.23 6.12 -18.66
CA LEU A 261 -35.27 5.05 -19.67
C LEU A 261 -33.87 4.59 -20.10
N VAL A 262 -32.86 5.44 -19.92
CA VAL A 262 -31.44 5.12 -20.19
C VAL A 262 -30.82 4.30 -19.05
N HIS A 263 -31.58 3.99 -17.99
CA HIS A 263 -31.18 3.07 -16.91
C HIS A 263 -29.80 3.38 -16.31
N THR A 264 -29.44 4.65 -16.25
CA THR A 264 -28.18 5.16 -15.70
C THR A 264 -28.44 6.01 -14.47
N VAL A 265 -27.41 6.18 -13.65
CA VAL A 265 -27.35 7.18 -12.57
C VAL A 265 -26.21 8.15 -12.87
N PRO A 266 -26.22 9.39 -12.36
CA PRO A 266 -27.28 10.02 -11.59
C PRO A 266 -28.49 10.44 -12.45
N THR A 267 -29.65 10.49 -11.79
CA THR A 267 -30.91 11.06 -12.29
C THR A 267 -31.42 12.03 -11.23
N ILE A 268 -31.83 13.23 -11.61
CA ILE A 268 -32.49 14.20 -10.71
C ILE A 268 -33.98 14.28 -11.06
N ASN A 269 -34.81 14.46 -10.04
CA ASN A 269 -36.21 14.85 -10.18
C ASN A 269 -36.43 16.12 -9.35
N ASP A 270 -36.58 17.24 -10.04
CA ASP A 270 -36.91 18.53 -9.45
C ASP A 270 -38.39 18.83 -9.70
N ASN A 271 -39.24 18.52 -8.71
CA ASN A 271 -40.68 18.81 -8.75
C ASN A 271 -41.39 18.31 -10.02
N GLY A 272 -41.02 17.12 -10.50
CA GLY A 272 -41.58 16.51 -11.71
C GLY A 272 -40.76 16.77 -12.98
N PHE A 273 -39.76 17.66 -12.95
CA PHE A 273 -38.77 17.76 -14.00
C PHE A 273 -37.67 16.71 -13.80
N VAL A 274 -37.62 15.73 -14.70
CA VAL A 274 -36.64 14.65 -14.62
C VAL A 274 -35.52 14.87 -15.64
N LEU A 275 -34.28 14.81 -15.17
CA LEU A 275 -33.09 14.96 -16.00
C LEU A 275 -32.07 13.87 -15.62
N TRP A 276 -31.52 13.21 -16.62
CA TRP A 276 -30.40 12.26 -16.50
C TRP A 276 -29.17 12.82 -17.23
N GLU A 277 -28.02 12.16 -17.06
CA GLU A 277 -26.66 12.65 -17.39
C GLU A 277 -26.07 13.60 -16.35
N SER A 278 -24.97 13.16 -15.71
CA SER A 278 -24.30 13.89 -14.63
C SER A 278 -23.93 15.33 -14.99
N ARG A 279 -23.39 15.56 -16.19
CA ARG A 279 -22.96 16.90 -16.63
C ARG A 279 -24.14 17.81 -16.94
N ALA A 280 -25.22 17.26 -17.52
CA ALA A 280 -26.46 18.01 -17.71
C ALA A 280 -27.08 18.40 -16.38
N ILE A 281 -27.06 17.48 -15.40
CA ILE A 281 -27.51 17.75 -14.02
C ILE A 281 -26.64 18.82 -13.37
N MET A 282 -25.31 18.76 -13.49
CA MET A 282 -24.40 19.78 -12.94
C MET A 282 -24.68 21.18 -13.52
N GLN A 283 -24.86 21.27 -14.84
CA GLN A 283 -25.23 22.53 -15.50
C GLN A 283 -26.62 23.01 -15.06
N TYR A 284 -27.59 22.10 -14.95
CA TYR A 284 -28.94 22.42 -14.49
C TYR A 284 -28.92 22.98 -13.06
N LEU A 285 -28.22 22.32 -12.13
CA LEU A 285 -28.09 22.78 -10.74
C LEU A 285 -27.49 24.18 -10.67
N CYS A 286 -26.43 24.44 -11.45
CA CYS A 286 -25.83 25.78 -11.52
C CYS A 286 -26.81 26.81 -12.09
N ASN A 287 -27.44 26.54 -13.24
CA ASN A 287 -28.32 27.51 -13.89
C ASN A 287 -29.60 27.78 -13.08
N GLN A 288 -30.16 26.77 -12.43
CA GLN A 288 -31.44 26.87 -11.71
C GLN A 288 -31.26 27.49 -10.32
N TYR A 289 -30.26 27.01 -9.57
CA TYR A 289 -30.12 27.35 -8.15
C TYR A 289 -29.01 28.36 -7.87
N ALA A 290 -28.10 28.59 -8.83
CA ALA A 290 -27.01 29.53 -8.67
C ALA A 290 -26.62 30.22 -10.00
N PRO A 291 -27.55 30.88 -10.71
CA PRO A 291 -27.34 31.39 -12.07
C PRO A 291 -26.20 32.42 -12.20
N ASP A 292 -25.83 33.07 -11.09
CA ASP A 292 -24.75 34.05 -11.04
C ASP A 292 -23.44 33.47 -10.46
N SER A 293 -23.42 32.17 -10.17
CA SER A 293 -22.22 31.49 -9.67
C SER A 293 -21.13 31.44 -10.74
N GLN A 294 -19.90 31.63 -10.30
CA GLN A 294 -18.71 31.44 -11.12
C GLN A 294 -18.47 29.96 -11.46
N LEU A 295 -19.17 29.03 -10.78
CA LEU A 295 -19.08 27.60 -11.10
C LEU A 295 -19.47 27.29 -12.55
N TYR A 296 -20.43 28.02 -13.12
CA TYR A 296 -20.83 27.90 -14.52
C TYR A 296 -21.06 29.30 -15.13
N PRO A 297 -19.98 29.98 -15.57
CA PRO A 297 -19.98 31.41 -15.87
C PRO A 297 -20.89 31.75 -17.04
N LYS A 298 -21.50 32.94 -17.04
CA LYS A 298 -22.33 33.44 -18.17
C LYS A 298 -21.52 33.99 -19.34
N ASP A 299 -20.28 34.42 -19.09
CA ASP A 299 -19.40 34.92 -20.15
C ASP A 299 -19.15 33.81 -21.19
N PRO A 300 -19.42 34.04 -22.49
CA PRO A 300 -19.33 32.99 -23.50
C PRO A 300 -17.95 32.38 -23.65
N LYS A 301 -16.87 33.14 -23.43
CA LYS A 301 -15.50 32.63 -23.56
C LYS A 301 -15.15 31.76 -22.36
N GLN A 302 -15.45 32.21 -21.15
CA GLN A 302 -15.25 31.43 -19.93
C GLN A 302 -16.13 30.18 -19.93
N ARG A 303 -17.39 30.29 -20.38
CA ARG A 303 -18.29 29.15 -20.53
C ARG A 303 -17.74 28.13 -21.53
N ALA A 304 -17.23 28.57 -22.68
CA ALA A 304 -16.60 27.67 -23.65
C ALA A 304 -15.36 26.94 -23.08
N LEU A 305 -14.59 27.56 -22.18
CA LEU A 305 -13.48 26.90 -21.48
C LEU A 305 -13.97 25.82 -20.51
N VAL A 306 -15.03 26.09 -19.76
CA VAL A 306 -15.69 25.10 -18.88
C VAL A 306 -16.27 23.95 -19.70
N ASP A 307 -17.03 24.27 -20.75
CA ASP A 307 -17.66 23.31 -21.64
C ASP A 307 -16.63 22.46 -22.37
N ARG A 308 -15.46 23.01 -22.70
CA ARG A 308 -14.35 22.23 -23.26
C ARG A 308 -13.99 21.08 -22.33
N PHE A 309 -13.83 21.30 -21.03
CA PHE A 309 -13.48 20.24 -20.08
C PHE A 309 -14.65 19.32 -19.70
N LEU A 310 -15.89 19.83 -19.72
CA LEU A 310 -17.07 18.98 -19.57
C LEU A 310 -17.28 18.07 -20.80
N ASN A 311 -16.85 18.47 -21.99
CA ASN A 311 -16.97 17.64 -23.21
C ASN A 311 -15.66 16.91 -23.56
N PHE A 312 -14.53 17.34 -22.99
CA PHE A 312 -13.22 16.69 -23.10
C PHE A 312 -13.14 15.59 -22.04
N ASP A 313 -13.61 14.42 -22.43
CA ASP A 313 -13.86 13.35 -21.49
C ASP A 313 -12.70 12.37 -21.37
N ILE A 314 -11.82 12.62 -20.38
CA ILE A 314 -10.76 11.69 -19.99
C ILE A 314 -11.38 10.37 -19.48
N SER A 315 -12.54 10.44 -18.82
CA SER A 315 -13.26 9.27 -18.31
C SER A 315 -13.92 8.44 -19.41
N TYR A 316 -14.33 9.01 -20.56
CA TYR A 316 -14.81 8.25 -21.73
C TYR A 316 -13.68 7.57 -22.49
N SER A 317 -12.48 8.17 -22.49
CA SER A 317 -11.30 7.47 -23.00
C SER A 317 -10.93 6.26 -22.12
N LEU A 318 -11.32 6.27 -20.84
CA LEU A 318 -11.23 5.16 -19.90
C LEU A 318 -12.46 4.23 -19.94
N SER A 319 -13.68 4.74 -20.17
CA SER A 319 -14.95 4.00 -20.06
C SER A 319 -15.44 3.37 -21.36
N GLN A 320 -15.04 3.88 -22.53
CA GLN A 320 -15.23 3.15 -23.81
C GLN A 320 -14.32 1.92 -23.93
N LYS A 321 -13.43 1.69 -22.97
CA LYS A 321 -12.53 0.54 -22.95
C LYS A 321 -12.39 -0.04 -21.56
N SER A 322 -13.42 -0.74 -21.15
CA SER A 322 -13.40 -1.79 -20.12
C SER A 322 -12.41 -2.95 -20.39
N VAL A 323 -11.21 -2.66 -20.94
CA VAL A 323 -10.11 -3.63 -21.16
C VAL A 323 -8.76 -2.97 -20.83
N LEU A 324 -8.66 -2.38 -19.64
CA LEU A 324 -7.42 -1.92 -19.04
C LEU A 324 -7.41 -2.37 -17.57
N GLY A 325 -7.37 -3.68 -17.34
CA GLY A 325 -6.97 -4.32 -16.08
C GLY A 325 -7.80 -4.08 -14.81
N VAL A 326 -8.69 -3.09 -14.78
CA VAL A 326 -9.50 -2.75 -13.60
C VAL A 326 -10.87 -3.42 -13.70
N LYS A 327 -11.15 -4.36 -12.80
CA LYS A 327 -12.51 -4.83 -12.55
C LYS A 327 -13.29 -3.71 -11.87
N VAL A 328 -14.09 -2.99 -12.62
CA VAL A 328 -15.16 -2.14 -12.07
C VAL A 328 -16.33 -3.06 -11.75
N PHE A 329 -16.64 -3.25 -10.47
CA PHE A 329 -17.87 -3.91 -10.05
C PHE A 329 -19.06 -2.98 -10.35
N ALA A 330 -19.64 -3.13 -11.54
CA ALA A 330 -21.08 -2.99 -11.73
C ALA A 330 -21.63 -4.42 -11.70
N GLY A 331 -22.37 -4.77 -10.64
CA GLY A 331 -22.84 -6.15 -10.51
C GLY A 331 -23.68 -6.59 -11.71
N VAL A 332 -23.37 -7.78 -12.19
CA VAL A 332 -24.17 -9.01 -12.10
C VAL A 332 -23.40 -10.05 -12.93
N ASP A 333 -23.28 -11.26 -12.38
CA ASP A 333 -22.78 -12.43 -13.11
C ASP A 333 -23.41 -12.54 -14.52
N PRO A 334 -22.64 -12.76 -15.59
CA PRO A 334 -23.23 -13.20 -16.84
C PRO A 334 -23.74 -14.64 -16.66
N PRO A 335 -24.93 -14.99 -17.19
CA PRO A 335 -25.36 -16.37 -17.20
C PRO A 335 -24.35 -17.21 -17.99
N ALA A 336 -24.00 -18.36 -17.42
CA ALA A 336 -23.32 -19.43 -18.13
C ALA A 336 -24.05 -19.69 -19.46
N ASP A 337 -23.29 -19.97 -20.51
CA ASP A 337 -23.75 -20.28 -21.87
C ASP A 337 -23.84 -19.08 -22.82
N LYS A 338 -22.67 -18.50 -23.11
CA LYS A 338 -22.22 -18.18 -24.49
C LYS A 338 -20.73 -17.84 -24.42
N GLY A 339 -19.92 -18.59 -25.16
CA GLY A 339 -18.45 -18.50 -25.14
C GLY A 339 -17.91 -17.11 -25.45
N VAL A 340 -17.73 -16.30 -24.40
CA VAL A 340 -16.95 -15.07 -24.44
C VAL A 340 -15.49 -15.46 -24.24
N LYS A 341 -14.68 -15.28 -25.28
CA LYS A 341 -13.22 -15.32 -25.15
C LYS A 341 -12.79 -14.16 -24.25
N VAL A 342 -12.33 -14.49 -23.06
CA VAL A 342 -11.59 -13.57 -22.18
C VAL A 342 -10.23 -13.32 -22.86
N PHE A 343 -9.96 -12.08 -23.27
CA PHE A 343 -8.61 -11.67 -23.65
C PHE A 343 -7.83 -11.39 -22.37
N ALA A 344 -7.07 -12.38 -21.90
CA ALA A 344 -6.06 -12.21 -20.87
C ALA A 344 -4.78 -11.64 -21.50
N GLY A 345 -4.11 -10.72 -20.79
CA GLY A 345 -2.68 -10.47 -20.93
C GLY A 345 -2.18 -9.86 -22.25
N VAL A 346 -2.73 -8.72 -22.66
CA VAL A 346 -2.04 -7.87 -23.65
C VAL A 346 -1.76 -6.55 -22.94
N ASP A 347 -0.49 -6.19 -22.77
CA ASP A 347 -0.12 -4.81 -22.48
C ASP A 347 -0.92 -3.92 -23.44
N PRO A 348 -1.62 -2.88 -22.95
CA PRO A 348 -2.33 -1.99 -23.85
C PRO A 348 -1.38 -1.58 -24.98
N PRO A 349 -1.83 -1.65 -26.25
CA PRO A 349 -1.00 -1.28 -27.38
C PRO A 349 -0.29 0.04 -27.07
N ALA A 350 1.02 0.11 -27.32
CA ALA A 350 1.84 1.25 -26.88
C ALA A 350 1.26 2.59 -27.35
N ASP A 351 0.59 2.64 -28.51
CA ASP A 351 -0.13 3.81 -29.02
C ASP A 351 -1.31 4.26 -28.13
N LYS A 352 -1.94 3.34 -27.38
CA LYS A 352 -3.03 3.63 -26.44
C LYS A 352 -2.52 4.11 -25.08
N VAL A 353 -1.41 3.56 -24.58
CA VAL A 353 -0.72 4.10 -23.40
C VAL A 353 -0.19 5.50 -23.70
N ILE A 354 0.44 5.67 -24.86
CA ILE A 354 0.88 6.97 -25.35
C ILE A 354 -0.30 7.94 -25.49
N ALA A 355 -1.44 7.51 -26.03
CA ALA A 355 -2.63 8.37 -26.13
C ALA A 355 -3.18 8.78 -24.74
N TYR A 356 -3.15 7.88 -23.76
CA TYR A 356 -3.56 8.16 -22.38
C TYR A 356 -2.59 9.12 -21.68
N GLU A 357 -1.29 8.83 -21.72
CA GLU A 357 -0.25 9.73 -21.22
C GLU A 357 -0.29 11.09 -21.92
N ASN A 358 -0.58 11.12 -23.22
CA ASN A 358 -0.73 12.36 -23.98
C ASN A 358 -1.98 13.13 -23.54
N ASN A 359 -3.07 12.46 -23.16
CA ASN A 359 -4.25 13.12 -22.60
C ASN A 359 -3.96 13.69 -21.20
N LEU A 360 -3.23 12.97 -20.34
CA LEU A 360 -2.80 13.48 -19.04
C LEU A 360 -1.82 14.65 -19.18
N LYS A 361 -0.81 14.53 -20.06
CA LYS A 361 0.12 15.62 -20.40
C LYS A 361 -0.60 16.81 -21.02
N LEU A 362 -1.62 16.57 -21.84
CA LEU A 362 -2.46 17.63 -22.41
C LEU A 362 -3.26 18.34 -21.30
N VAL A 363 -3.85 17.60 -20.36
CA VAL A 363 -4.57 18.18 -19.22
C VAL A 363 -3.61 18.99 -18.33
N ASP A 364 -2.46 18.43 -18.00
CA ASP A 364 -1.38 19.12 -17.25
C ASP A 364 -0.92 20.39 -17.98
N THR A 365 -0.72 20.32 -19.30
CA THR A 365 -0.37 21.48 -20.14
C THR A 365 -1.48 22.53 -20.19
N LEU A 366 -2.75 22.09 -20.24
CA LEU A 366 -3.90 23.00 -20.30
C LEU A 366 -4.18 23.67 -18.95
N ILE A 367 -3.88 23.00 -17.84
CA ILE A 367 -3.93 23.58 -16.48
C ILE A 367 -2.77 24.57 -16.31
N GLY A 368 -1.54 24.15 -16.62
CA GLY A 368 -0.34 24.97 -16.43
C GLY A 368 -0.13 25.36 -14.96
N ASP A 369 0.21 26.62 -14.70
CA ASP A 369 0.42 27.15 -13.34
C ASP A 369 -0.89 27.60 -12.65
N ASN A 370 -2.05 27.33 -13.26
CA ASN A 370 -3.33 27.77 -12.73
C ASN A 370 -3.81 26.86 -11.59
N PRO A 371 -4.46 27.41 -10.54
CA PRO A 371 -5.01 26.61 -9.45
C PRO A 371 -6.22 25.74 -9.85
N TYR A 372 -6.86 26.04 -10.99
CA TYR A 372 -8.05 25.35 -11.52
C TYR A 372 -7.94 25.15 -13.04
N VAL A 373 -8.67 24.17 -13.59
CA VAL A 373 -8.60 23.75 -15.00
C VAL A 373 -9.02 24.84 -15.97
N THR A 374 -9.79 25.82 -15.51
CA THR A 374 -10.22 26.98 -16.30
C THR A 374 -9.53 28.29 -15.90
N GLY A 375 -8.54 28.26 -15.01
CA GLY A 375 -7.79 29.45 -14.59
C GLY A 375 -7.71 29.62 -13.06
N ASP A 376 -7.96 30.83 -12.60
CA ASP A 376 -7.81 31.25 -11.20
C ASP A 376 -9.05 30.99 -10.32
N VAL A 377 -10.14 30.49 -10.92
CA VAL A 377 -11.42 30.26 -10.23
C VAL A 377 -11.92 28.82 -10.44
N LEU A 378 -12.44 28.23 -9.35
CA LEU A 378 -13.08 26.92 -9.35
C LEU A 378 -14.37 26.93 -10.19
N THR A 379 -14.53 25.94 -11.07
CA THR A 379 -15.71 25.73 -11.90
C THR A 379 -16.25 24.30 -11.83
N ILE A 380 -17.39 24.03 -12.47
CA ILE A 380 -17.91 22.66 -12.58
C ILE A 380 -17.00 21.73 -13.40
N ALA A 381 -16.10 22.28 -14.22
CA ALA A 381 -15.08 21.49 -14.91
C ALA A 381 -14.07 20.89 -13.91
N ASP A 382 -13.66 21.65 -12.90
CA ASP A 382 -12.78 21.18 -11.83
C ASP A 382 -13.42 20.08 -11.00
N LEU A 383 -14.70 20.24 -10.66
CA LEU A 383 -15.44 19.24 -9.89
C LEU A 383 -15.64 17.94 -10.70
N SER A 384 -15.86 18.05 -12.02
CA SER A 384 -15.91 16.90 -12.92
C SER A 384 -14.54 16.20 -13.04
N LEU A 385 -13.45 16.96 -13.13
CA LEU A 385 -12.10 16.41 -13.23
C LEU A 385 -11.68 15.75 -11.90
N LEU A 386 -11.91 16.40 -10.77
CA LEU A 386 -11.57 15.91 -9.43
C LEU A 386 -12.29 14.59 -9.10
N ALA A 387 -13.56 14.45 -9.49
CA ALA A 387 -14.30 13.20 -9.35
C ALA A 387 -13.64 12.05 -10.14
N SER A 388 -13.05 12.34 -11.31
CA SER A 388 -12.32 11.38 -12.13
C SER A 388 -10.90 11.11 -11.60
N ALA A 389 -10.19 12.14 -11.14
CA ALA A 389 -8.84 12.02 -10.57
C ALA A 389 -8.84 11.19 -9.29
N THR A 390 -9.83 11.39 -8.41
CA THR A 390 -9.96 10.58 -7.19
C THR A 390 -10.21 9.10 -7.52
N PHE A 391 -10.91 8.80 -8.62
CA PHE A 391 -11.10 7.42 -9.08
C PHE A 391 -9.80 6.80 -9.62
N ILE A 392 -8.96 7.59 -10.30
CA ILE A 392 -7.63 7.19 -10.78
C ILE A 392 -6.69 6.91 -9.59
N GLU A 393 -6.70 7.77 -8.57
CA GLU A 393 -5.94 7.55 -7.33
C GLU A 393 -6.41 6.29 -6.58
N MET A 394 -7.71 5.97 -6.63
CA MET A 394 -8.26 4.74 -6.03
C MET A 394 -8.00 3.47 -6.87
N ALA A 395 -7.55 3.61 -8.12
CA ALA A 395 -7.26 2.51 -9.05
C ALA A 395 -5.75 2.18 -9.17
N ASP A 396 -4.92 2.82 -8.35
CA ASP A 396 -3.49 2.52 -8.12
C ASP A 396 -2.65 2.35 -9.40
N TYR A 397 -2.74 3.32 -10.31
CA TYR A 397 -1.96 3.32 -11.56
C TYR A 397 -0.65 4.11 -11.40
N HIS A 398 0.46 3.40 -11.18
CA HIS A 398 1.81 3.97 -11.22
C HIS A 398 2.29 4.16 -12.66
N ILE A 399 2.58 5.41 -13.04
CA ILE A 399 3.20 5.74 -14.33
C ILE A 399 4.72 5.61 -14.22
N ASN A 400 5.24 4.50 -14.71
CA ASN A 400 6.68 4.34 -14.97
C ASN A 400 7.10 5.19 -16.18
N GLY A 401 7.93 6.22 -15.99
CA GLY A 401 8.26 7.14 -17.08
C GLY A 401 9.49 8.06 -16.90
N TYR A 402 10.68 7.54 -16.53
CA TYR A 402 11.92 8.34 -16.48
C TYR A 402 13.06 7.78 -17.38
N PRO A 403 13.20 8.28 -18.62
CA PRO A 403 14.26 7.85 -19.56
C PRO A 403 15.68 8.32 -19.20
N ASN A 404 15.84 9.25 -18.24
CA ASN A 404 17.14 9.80 -17.85
C ASN A 404 17.90 8.96 -16.81
N TYR A 405 17.30 7.87 -16.30
CA TYR A 405 17.96 6.95 -15.37
C TYR A 405 18.98 6.01 -16.05
N LYS A 406 19.07 6.06 -17.39
CA LYS A 406 19.92 5.20 -18.24
C LYS A 406 21.42 5.53 -18.25
N ARG A 407 21.92 6.35 -17.32
CA ARG A 407 23.37 6.67 -17.20
C ARG A 407 24.01 6.37 -15.85
N CYS A 408 23.28 5.76 -14.92
CA CYS A 408 23.87 5.36 -13.64
C CYS A 408 24.39 3.92 -13.72
N ARG A 409 25.73 3.75 -13.70
CA ARG A 409 26.43 2.47 -13.87
C ARG A 409 26.16 1.39 -12.79
N TYR A 410 25.28 1.65 -11.82
CA TYR A 410 24.92 0.72 -10.73
C TYR A 410 23.48 0.99 -10.24
N SER A 411 22.76 -0.04 -9.76
CA SER A 411 21.44 0.10 -9.14
C SER A 411 21.51 1.03 -7.91
N GLY A 412 20.41 1.75 -7.61
CA GLY A 412 20.33 2.66 -6.46
C GLY A 412 20.75 2.01 -5.13
N PRO A 413 20.22 0.82 -4.79
CA PRO A 413 20.62 0.07 -3.60
C PRO A 413 22.11 -0.29 -3.58
N SER A 414 22.69 -0.72 -4.71
CA SER A 414 24.13 -1.01 -4.79
C SER A 414 25.01 0.23 -4.61
N ARG A 415 24.56 1.40 -5.10
CA ARG A 415 25.26 2.68 -4.86
C ARG A 415 25.29 3.05 -3.37
N ALA A 416 24.18 2.85 -2.65
CA ALA A 416 24.13 3.14 -1.22
C ALA A 416 25.13 2.29 -0.41
N VAL A 417 25.22 0.98 -0.71
CA VAL A 417 26.22 0.09 -0.11
C VAL A 417 27.64 0.54 -0.45
N LEU A 418 27.91 0.87 -1.72
CA LEU A 418 29.21 1.35 -2.17
C LEU A 418 29.64 2.66 -1.48
N MET A 419 28.71 3.61 -1.34
CA MET A 419 28.96 4.86 -0.64
C MET A 419 29.27 4.62 0.84
N THR A 420 28.53 3.73 1.49
CA THR A 420 28.77 3.33 2.88
C THR A 420 30.16 2.70 3.02
N ALA A 421 30.50 1.71 2.18
CA ALA A 421 31.81 1.07 2.20
C ALA A 421 32.96 2.08 1.99
N ARG A 422 32.81 3.01 1.03
CA ARG A 422 33.80 4.08 0.79
C ARG A 422 33.93 5.01 1.99
N GLN A 423 32.82 5.44 2.58
CA GLN A 423 32.84 6.32 3.75
C GLN A 423 33.52 5.65 4.96
N LEU A 424 33.39 4.33 5.08
CA LEU A 424 34.03 3.53 6.12
C LEU A 424 35.45 3.07 5.76
N ASN A 425 35.97 3.42 4.58
CA ASN A 425 37.25 2.96 4.04
C ASN A 425 37.36 1.42 3.96
N ILE A 426 36.25 0.73 3.69
CA ILE A 426 36.20 -0.73 3.53
C ILE A 426 36.52 -1.06 2.06
N PRO A 427 37.58 -1.84 1.77
CA PRO A 427 37.89 -2.25 0.41
C PRO A 427 36.82 -3.23 -0.09
N VAL A 428 36.26 -2.96 -1.27
CA VAL A 428 35.24 -3.80 -1.90
C VAL A 428 35.71 -4.26 -3.27
N ASN A 429 35.65 -5.57 -3.51
CA ASN A 429 35.85 -6.15 -4.83
C ASN A 429 34.49 -6.25 -5.55
N LEU A 430 34.32 -5.51 -6.65
CA LEU A 430 33.05 -5.46 -7.36
C LEU A 430 32.97 -6.54 -8.42
N LYS A 431 31.96 -7.41 -8.28
CA LYS A 431 31.57 -8.36 -9.31
C LYS A 431 30.29 -7.83 -9.99
N PRO A 432 30.37 -7.37 -11.26
CA PRO A 432 29.18 -6.95 -11.98
C PRO A 432 28.27 -8.16 -12.24
N ILE A 433 26.96 -7.96 -12.06
CA ILE A 433 25.90 -8.92 -12.40
C ILE A 433 25.00 -8.23 -13.43
N ASN A 434 24.86 -8.83 -14.61
CA ASN A 434 24.01 -8.29 -15.65
C ASN A 434 22.55 -8.72 -15.45
N LEU A 435 21.74 -7.79 -14.94
CA LEU A 435 20.31 -8.04 -14.67
C LEU A 435 19.49 -8.29 -15.95
N PHE A 436 19.91 -7.73 -17.08
CA PHE A 436 19.22 -7.89 -18.37
C PHE A 436 19.46 -9.27 -19.00
N GLU A 437 20.63 -9.86 -18.74
CA GLU A 437 20.96 -11.22 -19.17
C GLU A 437 20.50 -12.28 -18.16
N GLY A 438 19.81 -11.87 -17.09
CA GLY A 438 19.26 -12.77 -16.10
C GLY A 438 20.33 -13.48 -15.26
N GLU A 439 21.52 -12.90 -15.11
CA GLU A 439 22.61 -13.55 -14.37
C GLU A 439 22.27 -13.83 -12.90
N GLN A 440 21.44 -12.99 -12.29
CA GLN A 440 20.88 -13.16 -10.95
C GLN A 440 19.93 -14.37 -10.82
N MET A 441 19.44 -14.90 -11.94
CA MET A 441 18.56 -16.07 -12.00
C MET A 441 19.34 -17.37 -12.18
N LYS A 442 20.67 -17.31 -12.36
CA LYS A 442 21.49 -18.50 -12.58
C LYS A 442 21.71 -19.25 -11.26
N PRO A 443 21.74 -20.60 -11.25
CA PRO A 443 21.84 -21.41 -10.02
C PRO A 443 23.00 -21.00 -9.09
N GLU A 444 24.13 -20.58 -9.64
CA GLU A 444 25.28 -20.08 -8.90
C GLU A 444 24.98 -18.82 -8.09
N PHE A 445 24.16 -17.90 -8.60
CA PHE A 445 23.76 -16.70 -7.87
C PHE A 445 22.64 -17.00 -6.88
N ILE A 446 21.65 -17.83 -7.26
CA ILE A 446 20.53 -18.23 -6.42
C ILE A 446 21.02 -18.86 -5.10
N LYS A 447 22.07 -19.69 -5.15
CA LYS A 447 22.70 -20.27 -3.96
C LYS A 447 23.19 -19.22 -2.96
N VAL A 448 23.58 -18.06 -3.45
CA VAL A 448 24.17 -16.98 -2.64
C VAL A 448 23.12 -15.93 -2.29
N ASN A 449 22.10 -15.73 -3.13
CA ASN A 449 20.92 -14.90 -2.88
C ASN A 449 19.66 -15.50 -3.56
N PRO A 450 18.81 -16.23 -2.83
CA PRO A 450 17.57 -16.83 -3.33
C PRO A 450 16.47 -15.79 -3.62
N ALA A 451 16.65 -14.53 -3.22
CA ALA A 451 15.77 -13.44 -3.65
C ALA A 451 16.12 -12.92 -5.06
N HIS A 452 17.24 -13.36 -5.64
CA HIS A 452 17.68 -13.00 -7.00
C HIS A 452 17.90 -11.49 -7.19
N THR A 453 18.24 -10.77 -6.11
CA THR A 453 18.42 -9.32 -6.12
C THR A 453 19.88 -8.90 -5.97
N VAL A 454 20.16 -7.63 -6.29
CA VAL A 454 21.43 -6.96 -5.96
C VAL A 454 21.14 -5.71 -5.13
N PRO A 455 22.01 -5.31 -4.19
CA PRO A 455 23.34 -5.86 -3.90
C PRO A 455 23.31 -7.14 -3.04
N THR A 456 24.32 -7.98 -3.27
CA THR A 456 24.71 -9.11 -2.41
C THR A 456 26.20 -8.98 -2.13
N ILE A 457 26.63 -9.18 -0.88
CA ILE A 457 28.04 -9.23 -0.50
C ILE A 457 28.44 -10.66 -0.13
N ASP A 458 29.72 -10.98 -0.33
CA ASP A 458 30.41 -12.10 0.30
C ASP A 458 31.54 -11.52 1.15
N ASP A 459 31.49 -11.78 2.45
CA ASP A 459 32.53 -11.42 3.40
C ASP A 459 33.19 -12.67 3.97
N ASN A 460 34.20 -13.16 3.25
CA ASN A 460 34.97 -14.35 3.62
C ASN A 460 34.05 -15.57 3.82
N GLY A 461 33.17 -15.83 2.86
CA GLY A 461 32.19 -16.92 2.91
C GLY A 461 30.91 -16.61 3.70
N PHE A 462 30.77 -15.41 4.28
CA PHE A 462 29.50 -14.92 4.82
C PHE A 462 28.73 -14.14 3.74
N SER A 463 27.68 -14.76 3.19
CA SER A 463 26.80 -14.09 2.22
C SER A 463 25.73 -13.26 2.91
N LEU A 464 25.54 -12.03 2.43
CA LEU A 464 24.47 -11.14 2.87
C LEU A 464 23.85 -10.37 1.70
N TRP A 465 22.53 -10.47 1.58
CA TRP A 465 21.69 -9.64 0.68
C TRP A 465 20.77 -8.73 1.51
N GLU A 466 20.10 -7.81 0.84
CA GLU A 466 19.43 -6.61 1.37
C GLU A 466 20.38 -5.44 1.66
N SER A 467 20.26 -4.37 0.85
CA SER A 467 21.19 -3.23 0.89
C SER A 467 21.31 -2.56 2.26
N ARG A 468 20.22 -2.45 3.02
CA ARG A 468 20.21 -1.84 4.36
C ARG A 468 20.85 -2.74 5.41
N ALA A 469 20.52 -4.02 5.40
CA ALA A 469 21.17 -5.01 6.25
C ALA A 469 22.68 -5.05 5.97
N ILE A 470 23.09 -4.94 4.70
CA ILE A 470 24.49 -4.79 4.31
C ILE A 470 25.12 -3.53 4.91
N MET A 471 24.47 -2.37 4.80
CA MET A 471 25.00 -1.12 5.39
C MET A 471 25.13 -1.19 6.92
N GLN A 472 24.11 -1.74 7.60
CA GLN A 472 24.13 -1.97 9.05
C GLN A 472 25.24 -2.95 9.44
N TYR A 473 25.41 -4.05 8.70
CA TYR A 473 26.47 -5.03 8.88
C TYR A 473 27.86 -4.42 8.74
N LEU A 474 28.12 -3.67 7.66
CA LEU A 474 29.42 -3.04 7.42
C LEU A 474 29.79 -2.09 8.56
N CYS A 475 28.83 -1.31 9.06
CA CYS A 475 29.06 -0.46 10.23
C CYS A 475 29.37 -1.30 11.48
N ASN A 476 28.54 -2.29 11.81
CA ASN A 476 28.73 -3.11 13.02
C ASN A 476 30.02 -3.94 12.99
N GLN A 477 30.42 -4.45 11.83
CA GLN A 477 31.58 -5.34 11.68
C GLN A 477 32.90 -4.57 11.61
N TYR A 478 32.95 -3.50 10.80
CA TYR A 478 34.21 -2.85 10.42
C TYR A 478 34.39 -1.46 11.02
N ALA A 479 33.32 -0.81 11.48
CA ALA A 479 33.38 0.54 12.03
C ALA A 479 32.35 0.73 13.15
N PRO A 480 32.42 -0.06 14.23
CA PRO A 480 31.34 -0.13 15.21
C PRO A 480 31.20 1.13 16.08
N ASP A 481 32.18 2.04 16.00
CA ASP A 481 32.16 3.39 16.61
C ASP A 481 31.83 4.50 15.61
N SER A 482 31.45 4.15 14.38
CA SER A 482 31.07 5.10 13.35
C SER A 482 29.82 5.89 13.72
N GLN A 483 29.84 7.18 13.40
CA GLN A 483 28.66 8.04 13.54
C GLN A 483 27.55 7.71 12.52
N LEU A 484 27.85 6.95 11.46
CA LEU A 484 26.86 6.51 10.47
C LEU A 484 25.80 5.59 11.08
N TYR A 485 26.18 4.77 12.06
CA TYR A 485 25.28 3.83 12.73
C TYR A 485 25.57 3.79 14.24
N PRO A 486 25.13 4.83 14.98
CA PRO A 486 25.54 5.08 16.36
C PRO A 486 25.09 3.95 17.30
N ARG A 487 25.82 3.70 18.40
CA ARG A 487 25.46 2.67 19.41
C ARG A 487 24.38 3.12 20.40
N ASP A 488 24.22 4.43 20.59
CA ASP A 488 23.17 4.97 21.46
C ASP A 488 21.79 4.50 20.96
N PRO A 489 20.98 3.82 21.79
CA PRO A 489 19.73 3.21 21.33
C PRO A 489 18.75 4.20 20.70
N LYS A 490 18.66 5.43 21.23
CA LYS A 490 17.75 6.45 20.69
C LYS A 490 18.23 6.97 19.34
N LYS A 491 19.50 7.33 19.22
CA LYS A 491 20.10 7.76 17.94
C LYS A 491 20.05 6.65 16.89
N ARG A 492 20.32 5.41 17.28
CA ARG A 492 20.25 4.23 16.40
C ARG A 492 18.83 4.03 15.86
N ALA A 493 17.84 4.08 16.74
CA ALA A 493 16.44 3.93 16.37
C ALA A 493 15.97 5.00 15.37
N LEU A 494 16.47 6.24 15.48
CA LEU A 494 16.19 7.28 14.49
C LEU A 494 16.79 6.96 13.12
N VAL A 495 18.00 6.39 13.08
CA VAL A 495 18.62 5.90 11.82
C VAL A 495 17.82 4.73 11.25
N ASP A 496 17.45 3.74 12.07
CA ASP A 496 16.67 2.57 11.64
C ASP A 496 15.32 2.99 11.06
N ARG A 497 14.62 3.92 11.73
CA ARG A 497 13.36 4.51 11.24
C ARG A 497 13.57 5.18 9.87
N SER A 498 14.60 6.00 9.72
CA SER A 498 14.89 6.68 8.45
C SER A 498 15.26 5.71 7.32
N LEU A 499 16.02 4.65 7.64
CA LEU A 499 16.31 3.58 6.69
C LEU A 499 15.00 2.91 6.22
N ILE A 500 14.08 2.63 7.14
CA ILE A 500 12.78 2.03 6.80
C ILE A 500 11.92 2.97 5.94
N LEU A 501 11.74 4.23 6.35
CA LEU A 501 10.92 5.22 5.64
C LEU A 501 11.41 5.48 4.21
N SER A 502 12.73 5.49 3.97
CA SER A 502 13.30 5.66 2.63
C SER A 502 12.80 4.64 1.58
N HIS A 503 12.22 3.52 2.02
CA HIS A 503 11.63 2.51 1.13
C HIS A 503 10.26 2.91 0.61
N GLN A 504 9.41 3.42 1.51
CA GLN A 504 8.00 3.66 1.24
C GLN A 504 7.80 4.85 0.30
N TRP A 505 8.64 5.87 0.43
CA TRP A 505 8.61 7.05 -0.44
C TRP A 505 9.02 6.76 -1.89
N LEU A 506 9.82 5.70 -2.14
CA LEU A 506 10.20 5.29 -3.48
C LEU A 506 9.21 4.32 -4.13
N SER A 507 8.30 3.72 -3.35
CA SER A 507 7.22 2.87 -3.87
C SER A 507 5.90 3.61 -4.05
N GLN A 508 5.76 4.83 -3.51
CA GLN A 508 4.58 5.70 -3.65
C GLN A 508 4.78 6.84 -4.68
N LEU A 509 5.96 6.91 -5.31
CA LEU A 509 6.28 7.71 -6.49
C LEU A 509 6.36 6.78 -7.70
#